data_AF-A0A3D9BJQ9-F1
#
_entry.id   AF-A0A3D9BJQ9-F1
#
_cell.length_a   1.000
_cell.length_b   1.000
_cell.length_c   1.000
_cell.angle_alpha   90.00
_cell.angle_beta   90.00
_cell.angle_gamma   90.00
#
_symmetry.space_group_name_H-M   'P 1'
#
loop_
_entity.id
_entity.type
_entity.pdbx_description
1 polymer ?
#
loop_
_entity_poly.entity_id
_entity_poly.type
_entity_poly.pdbx_seq_one_letter_code
_entity_poly.pdbx_strand_id
1 'polypeptide(L)'
;MRGQPGLYYRLRRLIDILRDELALAPARDHVERLVYSHGDDAVRLCYMLDLDLPETTAILCLDATADPMLLEKVLGPLKVETIDVRQRAFVSQVYDRTGSKSYWVGKTAPIGKLIDVANAWADFGERPLIVGSKDLEQRLRSEPSLHADVEIMHFSALRGSNAAEDCSVIFLAGRNMPRPSSVDYKARAMFWDDPELLQHDLGVLEEGGVNPHVRLPAELRGYTQSDLNPRPQSGVYVPCFSDPRIEAIHAQIREAETMQALGRLRLVHSPYRKRLFLLSNLPVEVSVDRLLAFDNLMPDRLEMELLRKGHVPLTPVGLMKMRPDLVTSEEQAKKLLQRSRVSQLDNLKALPDLRRFSLFAVEFEAKNAGRTTHHKHLFIVPGQRGERQGDAPEVLISVGKLPVKDWLELLERGDEQIEGSGWGSVEVCHIRATGNVQGSDQ
;
A
#
# COMPACT_ATOMS: atom_id res chain seq x y z
N MET A 1 30.71 -41.52 -18.85
CA MET A 1 29.70 -40.44 -18.75
C MET A 1 30.11 -39.50 -17.64
N ARG A 2 30.34 -38.21 -17.91
CA ARG A 2 30.52 -37.24 -16.83
C ARG A 2 29.17 -37.06 -16.14
N GLY A 3 29.02 -37.58 -14.92
CA GLY A 3 27.77 -37.48 -14.17
C GLY A 3 27.39 -36.01 -13.94
N GLN A 4 26.10 -35.69 -13.98
CA GLN A 4 25.59 -34.37 -13.62
C GLN A 4 25.50 -34.30 -12.08
N PRO A 5 26.39 -33.57 -11.37
CA PRO A 5 26.43 -33.61 -9.90
C PRO A 5 25.11 -33.15 -9.28
N GLY A 6 24.46 -32.15 -9.86
CA GLY A 6 23.15 -31.67 -9.39
C GLY A 6 22.04 -32.72 -9.48
N LEU A 7 22.06 -33.60 -10.48
CA LEU A 7 21.09 -34.70 -10.57
C LEU A 7 21.35 -35.74 -9.49
N TYR A 8 22.61 -36.10 -9.25
CA TYR A 8 22.99 -37.02 -8.19
C TYR A 8 22.50 -36.55 -6.81
N TYR A 9 22.73 -35.28 -6.46
CA TYR A 9 22.27 -34.73 -5.16
C TYR A 9 20.75 -34.76 -5.02
N ARG A 10 20.00 -34.44 -6.09
CA ARG A 10 18.53 -34.50 -6.08
C ARG A 10 18.00 -35.92 -5.92
N LEU A 11 18.58 -36.89 -6.63
CA LEU A 11 18.19 -38.30 -6.49
C LEU A 11 18.53 -38.85 -5.12
N ARG A 12 19.68 -38.49 -4.54
CA ARG A 12 20.01 -38.86 -3.16
C ARG A 12 18.98 -38.30 -2.18
N ARG A 13 18.63 -37.02 -2.30
CA ARG A 13 17.60 -36.39 -1.45
C ARG A 13 16.24 -37.06 -1.60
N LEU A 14 15.85 -37.42 -2.82
CA LEU A 14 14.63 -38.19 -3.09
C LEU A 14 14.62 -39.52 -2.33
N ILE A 15 15.73 -40.27 -2.38
CA ILE A 15 15.86 -41.56 -1.67
C ILE A 15 15.77 -41.36 -0.16
N ASP A 16 16.40 -40.32 0.38
CA ASP A 16 16.34 -40.01 1.81
C ASP A 16 14.89 -39.66 2.24
N ILE A 17 14.18 -38.83 1.47
CA ILE A 17 12.76 -38.53 1.70
C ILE A 17 11.91 -39.81 1.71
N LEU A 18 12.09 -40.69 0.72
CA LEU A 18 11.35 -41.95 0.65
C LEU A 18 11.63 -42.84 1.85
N ARG A 19 12.89 -42.93 2.30
CA ARG A 19 13.26 -43.73 3.48
C ARG A 19 12.54 -43.23 4.72
N ASP A 20 12.59 -41.93 4.95
CA ASP A 20 11.99 -41.28 6.11
C ASP A 20 10.46 -41.46 6.15
N GLU A 21 9.76 -41.27 5.01
CA GLU A 21 8.30 -41.43 4.97
C GLU A 21 7.85 -42.88 5.09
N LEU A 22 8.59 -43.81 4.49
CA LEU A 22 8.31 -45.25 4.64
C LEU A 22 8.57 -45.76 6.07
N ALA A 23 9.34 -45.02 6.87
CA ALA A 23 9.61 -45.34 8.27
C ALA A 23 8.54 -44.78 9.24
N LEU A 24 7.59 -43.98 8.76
CA LEU A 24 6.52 -43.43 9.60
C LEU A 24 5.64 -44.54 10.20
N ALA A 25 5.23 -44.30 11.45
CA ALA A 25 4.32 -45.17 12.19
C ALA A 25 3.12 -44.34 12.70
N PRO A 26 1.88 -44.63 12.27
CA PRO A 26 1.50 -45.67 11.31
C PRO A 26 1.99 -45.37 9.88
N ALA A 27 2.20 -46.43 9.10
CA ALA A 27 2.58 -46.32 7.70
C ALA A 27 1.46 -45.62 6.90
N ARG A 28 1.86 -44.80 5.92
CA ARG A 28 0.96 -44.09 5.01
C ARG A 28 0.97 -44.72 3.63
N ASP A 29 -0.11 -44.50 2.88
CA ASP A 29 -0.29 -44.97 1.51
C ASP A 29 0.25 -43.98 0.44
N HIS A 30 0.69 -42.80 0.86
CA HIS A 30 1.26 -41.76 0.01
C HIS A 30 2.55 -41.18 0.61
N VAL A 31 3.31 -40.48 -0.23
CA VAL A 31 4.52 -39.74 0.17
C VAL A 31 4.21 -38.25 0.09
N GLU A 32 4.18 -37.60 1.24
CA GLU A 32 3.72 -36.22 1.43
C GLU A 32 4.65 -35.19 0.80
N ARG A 33 5.97 -35.45 0.83
CA ARG A 33 7.01 -34.51 0.39
C ARG A 33 7.35 -34.56 -1.09
N LEU A 34 6.78 -35.49 -1.85
CA LEU A 34 7.03 -35.65 -3.28
C LEU A 34 5.82 -35.25 -4.10
N VAL A 35 5.91 -34.09 -4.75
CA VAL A 35 4.77 -33.54 -5.49
C VAL A 35 5.12 -33.34 -6.95
N TYR A 36 4.28 -33.83 -7.84
CA TYR A 36 4.38 -33.50 -9.25
C TYR A 36 3.73 -32.13 -9.52
N SER A 37 4.48 -31.21 -10.11
CA SER A 37 4.00 -29.89 -10.51
C SER A 37 3.65 -29.90 -11.99
N HIS A 38 2.35 -29.82 -12.30
CA HIS A 38 1.85 -29.80 -13.67
C HIS A 38 2.35 -28.56 -14.46
N GLY A 39 2.55 -27.43 -13.76
CA GLY A 39 2.91 -26.17 -14.40
C GLY A 39 4.31 -26.16 -15.03
N ASP A 40 5.25 -26.94 -14.50
CA ASP A 40 6.61 -27.04 -15.03
C ASP A 40 7.10 -28.46 -15.29
N ASP A 41 6.16 -29.43 -15.33
CA ASP A 41 6.42 -30.85 -15.61
C ASP A 41 7.59 -31.41 -14.77
N ALA A 42 7.56 -31.14 -13.47
CA ALA A 42 8.68 -31.42 -12.58
C ALA A 42 8.22 -32.00 -11.24
N VAL A 43 9.02 -32.94 -10.70
CA VAL A 43 8.85 -33.41 -9.31
C VAL A 43 9.52 -32.44 -8.36
N ARG A 44 8.75 -31.92 -7.41
CA ARG A 44 9.19 -31.08 -6.30
C ARG A 44 9.50 -31.96 -5.10
N LEU A 45 10.70 -31.77 -4.56
CA LEU A 45 11.14 -32.37 -3.30
C LEU A 45 10.94 -31.33 -2.20
N CYS A 46 10.03 -31.59 -1.27
CA CYS A 46 9.70 -30.68 -0.18
C CYS A 46 10.43 -31.11 1.09
N TYR A 47 11.40 -30.32 1.58
CA TYR A 47 12.11 -30.64 2.81
C TYR A 47 12.64 -29.36 3.47
N MET A 48 12.74 -29.38 4.79
CA MET A 48 13.44 -28.33 5.53
C MET A 48 14.93 -28.62 5.58
N LEU A 49 15.73 -27.57 5.68
CA LEU A 49 17.14 -27.71 6.05
C LEU A 49 17.21 -27.81 7.56
N ASP A 50 18.08 -28.69 8.06
CA ASP A 50 18.32 -28.82 9.49
C ASP A 50 18.85 -27.52 10.06
N LEU A 51 18.37 -27.17 11.26
CA LEU A 51 18.96 -26.10 12.04
C LEU A 51 20.30 -26.59 12.58
N ASP A 52 21.36 -25.84 12.26
CA ASP A 52 22.69 -26.07 12.81
C ASP A 52 22.79 -25.45 14.21
N LEU A 53 21.92 -25.93 15.12
CA LEU A 53 21.85 -25.50 16.52
C LEU A 53 21.94 -26.74 17.43
N PRO A 54 22.92 -26.79 18.35
CA PRO A 54 22.97 -27.86 19.34
C PRO A 54 21.70 -27.88 20.19
N GLU A 55 21.18 -29.07 20.49
CA GLU A 55 19.96 -29.26 21.31
C GLU A 55 20.04 -28.63 22.71
N THR A 56 21.26 -28.40 23.21
CA THR A 56 21.51 -27.78 24.53
C THR A 56 21.51 -26.25 24.50
N THR A 57 21.32 -25.64 23.32
CA THR A 57 21.34 -24.19 23.16
C THR A 57 20.09 -23.59 23.77
N ALA A 58 20.25 -22.68 24.73
CA ALA A 58 19.14 -21.85 25.20
C ALA A 58 18.79 -20.81 24.13
N ILE A 59 17.56 -20.84 23.62
CA ILE A 59 17.10 -19.96 22.54
C ILE A 59 16.13 -18.92 23.10
N LEU A 60 16.39 -17.64 22.81
CA LEU A 60 15.45 -16.54 23.00
C LEU A 60 15.06 -15.98 21.64
N CYS A 61 13.80 -16.13 21.26
CA CYS A 61 13.25 -15.60 20.01
C CYS A 61 12.52 -14.28 20.27
N LEU A 62 12.95 -13.20 19.61
CA LEU A 62 12.27 -11.91 19.63
C LEU A 62 11.72 -11.62 18.23
N ASP A 63 10.46 -11.97 18.02
CA ASP A 63 9.76 -11.71 16.76
C ASP A 63 8.34 -11.20 17.04
N ALA A 64 8.03 -10.02 16.50
CA ALA A 64 6.76 -9.35 16.70
C ALA A 64 5.59 -10.05 15.99
N THR A 65 5.88 -10.96 15.05
CA THR A 65 4.86 -11.68 14.27
C THR A 65 5.03 -13.18 14.39
N ALA A 66 5.70 -13.69 15.44
CA ALA A 66 5.91 -15.12 15.64
C ALA A 66 4.58 -15.91 15.64
N ASP A 67 4.57 -17.05 14.95
CA ASP A 67 3.52 -18.06 15.10
C ASP A 67 4.04 -19.20 16.01
N PRO A 68 3.44 -19.40 17.20
CA PRO A 68 3.86 -20.44 18.13
C PRO A 68 3.90 -21.85 17.55
N MET A 69 2.90 -22.24 16.76
CA MET A 69 2.82 -23.58 16.19
C MET A 69 3.96 -23.82 15.19
N LEU A 70 4.26 -22.83 14.35
CA LEU A 70 5.37 -22.94 13.41
C LEU A 70 6.72 -22.96 14.12
N LEU A 71 6.90 -22.13 15.16
CA LEU A 71 8.15 -22.10 15.92
C LEU A 71 8.35 -23.38 16.73
N GLU A 72 7.31 -23.92 17.36
CA GLU A 72 7.40 -25.17 18.13
C GLU A 72 7.77 -26.35 17.24
N LYS A 73 7.25 -26.38 16.00
CA LYS A 73 7.61 -27.42 15.03
C LYS A 73 9.10 -27.41 14.68
N VAL A 74 9.75 -26.27 14.83
CA VAL A 74 11.14 -26.03 14.40
C VAL A 74 12.11 -26.09 15.57
N LEU A 75 11.73 -25.54 16.73
CA LEU A 75 12.59 -25.39 17.90
C LEU A 75 12.26 -26.38 19.03
N GLY A 76 11.17 -27.15 18.90
CA GLY A 76 10.63 -27.97 19.98
C GLY A 76 9.74 -27.16 20.94
N PRO A 77 9.43 -27.67 22.14
CA PRO A 77 8.55 -27.01 23.10
C PRO A 77 9.01 -25.58 23.46
N LEU A 78 8.10 -24.61 23.40
CA LEU A 78 8.41 -23.20 23.63
C LEU A 78 7.61 -22.63 24.80
N LYS A 79 8.21 -21.68 25.50
CA LYS A 79 7.48 -20.75 26.36
C LYS A 79 7.20 -19.47 25.56
N VAL A 80 5.93 -19.19 25.29
CA VAL A 80 5.51 -18.00 24.55
C VAL A 80 5.01 -16.92 25.51
N GLU A 81 5.49 -15.69 25.30
CA GLU A 81 5.04 -14.50 26.02
C GLU A 81 4.67 -13.45 24.97
N THR A 82 3.41 -12.99 24.98
CA THR A 82 2.90 -11.99 24.04
C THR A 82 2.82 -10.63 24.73
N ILE A 83 3.30 -9.59 24.05
CA ILE A 83 3.27 -8.21 24.55
C ILE A 83 2.47 -7.36 23.57
N ASP A 84 1.27 -6.96 23.97
CA ASP A 84 0.46 -6.05 23.18
C ASP A 84 1.01 -4.64 23.26
N VAL A 85 1.22 -4.02 22.09
CA VAL A 85 1.79 -2.67 21.98
C VAL A 85 0.88 -1.76 21.17
N ARG A 86 0.66 -0.54 21.68
CA ARG A 86 -0.04 0.49 20.91
C ARG A 86 0.91 1.12 19.90
N GLN A 87 0.55 1.05 18.62
CA GLN A 87 1.29 1.70 17.54
C GLN A 87 0.86 3.17 17.42
N ARG A 88 1.82 4.11 17.37
CA ARG A 88 1.54 5.54 17.16
C ARG A 88 1.34 5.84 15.68
N ALA A 89 0.23 5.35 15.14
CA ALA A 89 -0.15 5.49 13.74
C ALA A 89 -1.56 6.07 13.59
N PHE A 90 -1.81 6.67 12.44
CA PHE A 90 -3.16 6.86 11.91
C PHE A 90 -3.27 6.08 10.59
N VAL A 91 -4.15 5.09 10.57
CA VAL A 91 -4.26 4.09 9.51
C VAL A 91 -5.48 4.34 8.64
N SER A 92 -5.23 4.53 7.35
CA SER A 92 -6.23 4.57 6.30
C SER A 92 -6.09 3.34 5.42
N GLN A 93 -7.11 2.50 5.38
CA GLN A 93 -7.09 1.25 4.62
C GLN A 93 -8.16 1.22 3.52
N VAL A 94 -7.72 0.78 2.34
CA VAL A 94 -8.57 0.57 1.18
C VAL A 94 -9.34 -0.75 1.32
N TYR A 95 -10.67 -0.73 1.22
CA TYR A 95 -11.48 -1.96 1.37
C TYR A 95 -11.92 -2.61 0.05
N ASP A 96 -11.92 -1.87 -1.07
CA ASP A 96 -12.50 -2.27 -2.36
C ASP A 96 -11.47 -2.74 -3.39
N ARG A 97 -10.21 -2.92 -2.97
CA ARG A 97 -9.12 -3.41 -3.83
C ARG A 97 -8.26 -4.43 -3.12
N THR A 98 -7.95 -5.52 -3.81
CA THR A 98 -6.97 -6.51 -3.33
C THR A 98 -5.52 -6.05 -3.47
N GLY A 99 -5.25 -5.08 -4.34
CA GLY A 99 -3.91 -4.55 -4.59
C GLY A 99 -2.94 -5.61 -5.12
N SER A 100 -3.40 -6.51 -6.01
CA SER A 100 -2.57 -7.59 -6.54
C SER A 100 -1.30 -7.08 -7.22
N LYS A 101 -0.26 -7.92 -7.27
CA LYS A 101 0.95 -7.64 -8.04
C LYS A 101 0.64 -7.24 -9.50
N SER A 102 -0.27 -7.96 -10.15
CA SER A 102 -0.68 -7.68 -11.52
C SER A 102 -1.36 -6.32 -11.69
N TYR A 103 -2.09 -5.84 -10.67
CA TYR A 103 -2.70 -4.52 -10.68
C TYR A 103 -1.65 -3.41 -10.73
N TRP A 104 -0.60 -3.52 -9.91
CA TRP A 104 0.47 -2.50 -9.82
C TRP A 104 1.49 -2.57 -10.98
N VAL A 105 1.66 -3.74 -11.60
CA VAL A 105 2.53 -3.92 -12.78
C VAL A 105 1.79 -3.64 -14.10
N GLY A 106 0.46 -3.67 -14.10
CA GLY A 106 -0.35 -3.47 -15.28
C GLY A 106 -0.15 -2.12 -15.97
N LYS A 107 -0.54 -2.05 -17.26
CA LYS A 107 -0.48 -0.82 -18.06
C LYS A 107 -1.33 0.32 -17.49
N THR A 108 -2.46 -0.03 -16.87
CA THR A 108 -3.41 0.92 -16.26
C THR A 108 -3.14 1.17 -14.78
N ALA A 109 -2.02 0.66 -14.25
CA ALA A 109 -1.65 0.86 -12.86
C ALA A 109 -1.55 2.37 -12.55
N PRO A 110 -2.11 2.84 -11.43
CA PRO A 110 -2.12 4.26 -11.08
C PRO A 110 -0.77 4.72 -10.49
N ILE A 111 0.35 4.34 -11.11
CA ILE A 111 1.71 4.66 -10.65
C ILE A 111 1.93 6.17 -10.59
N GLY A 112 1.54 6.89 -11.63
CA GLY A 112 1.62 8.35 -11.63
C GLY A 112 0.86 8.98 -10.46
N LYS A 113 -0.31 8.43 -10.07
CA LYS A 113 -1.06 8.92 -8.91
C LYS A 113 -0.33 8.68 -7.60
N LEU A 114 0.30 7.51 -7.46
CA LEU A 114 1.09 7.17 -6.28
C LEU A 114 2.33 8.07 -6.16
N ILE A 115 3.01 8.32 -7.28
CA ILE A 115 4.17 9.22 -7.34
C ILE A 115 3.75 10.64 -6.95
N ASP A 116 2.70 11.18 -7.55
CA ASP A 116 2.29 12.57 -7.27
C ASP A 116 1.85 12.77 -5.82
N VAL A 117 1.20 11.76 -5.22
CA VAL A 117 0.88 11.78 -3.79
C VAL A 117 2.16 11.71 -2.95
N ALA A 118 3.07 10.77 -3.22
CA ALA A 118 4.31 10.63 -2.46
C ALA A 118 5.18 11.89 -2.56
N ASN A 119 5.33 12.45 -3.75
CA ASN A 119 5.99 13.73 -3.99
C ASN A 119 5.32 14.85 -3.21
N ALA A 120 3.99 14.88 -3.13
CA ALA A 120 3.29 15.88 -2.33
C ALA A 120 3.57 15.78 -0.82
N TRP A 121 3.93 14.61 -0.30
CA TRP A 121 4.46 14.49 1.06
C TRP A 121 5.92 14.96 1.14
N ALA A 122 6.75 14.54 0.19
CA ALA A 122 8.16 14.89 0.16
C ALA A 122 8.42 16.39 0.00
N ASP A 123 7.74 17.04 -0.93
CA ASP A 123 7.79 18.49 -1.15
C ASP A 123 7.37 19.27 0.11
N PHE A 124 6.47 18.69 0.91
CA PHE A 124 6.03 19.26 2.17
C PHE A 124 7.06 19.08 3.29
N GLY A 125 8.18 18.41 3.05
CA GLY A 125 9.26 18.18 4.03
C GLY A 125 9.09 16.91 4.85
N GLU A 126 8.12 16.06 4.52
CA GLU A 126 7.96 14.74 5.14
C GLU A 126 8.80 13.70 4.40
N ARG A 127 9.06 12.53 5.01
CA ARG A 127 9.82 11.43 4.39
C ARG A 127 8.90 10.24 4.07
N PRO A 128 8.46 10.07 2.81
CA PRO A 128 7.55 9.01 2.44
C PRO A 128 8.27 7.69 2.22
N LEU A 129 7.62 6.60 2.57
CA LEU A 129 8.01 5.25 2.21
C LEU A 129 6.96 4.61 1.30
N ILE A 130 7.38 3.99 0.20
CA ILE A 130 6.54 3.11 -0.59
C ILE A 130 7.04 1.67 -0.42
N VAL A 131 6.13 0.77 -0.04
CA VAL A 131 6.42 -0.67 0.03
C VAL A 131 5.50 -1.44 -0.91
N GLY A 132 6.05 -2.32 -1.73
CA GLY A 132 5.25 -3.21 -2.57
C GLY A 132 6.02 -4.40 -3.11
N SER A 133 5.66 -4.87 -4.30
CA SER A 133 6.40 -5.96 -4.95
C SER A 133 7.74 -5.49 -5.52
N LYS A 134 8.69 -6.41 -5.71
CA LYS A 134 9.99 -6.12 -6.34
C LYS A 134 9.86 -5.45 -7.72
N ASP A 135 8.90 -5.87 -8.53
CA ASP A 135 8.64 -5.27 -9.84
C ASP A 135 8.11 -3.83 -9.72
N LEU A 136 7.31 -3.56 -8.69
CA LEU A 136 6.84 -2.20 -8.41
C LEU A 136 7.99 -1.29 -7.98
N GLU A 137 8.89 -1.77 -7.12
CA GLU A 137 10.10 -1.02 -6.77
C GLU A 137 10.92 -0.72 -8.02
N GLN A 138 11.22 -1.72 -8.85
CA GLN A 138 12.02 -1.52 -10.07
C GLN A 138 11.38 -0.49 -10.99
N ARG A 139 10.05 -0.55 -11.15
CA ARG A 139 9.30 0.44 -11.93
C ARG A 139 9.41 1.83 -11.32
N LEU A 140 9.16 2.00 -10.01
CA LEU A 140 9.22 3.30 -9.35
C LEU A 140 10.62 3.92 -9.41
N ARG A 141 11.69 3.14 -9.22
CA ARG A 141 13.07 3.62 -9.34
C ARG A 141 13.44 4.08 -10.75
N SER A 142 12.72 3.62 -11.77
CA SER A 142 12.92 4.06 -13.16
C SER A 142 12.18 5.35 -13.52
N GLU A 143 11.31 5.86 -12.65
CA GLU A 143 10.48 7.05 -12.90
C GLU A 143 11.24 8.32 -12.48
N PRO A 144 11.67 9.17 -13.42
CA PRO A 144 12.48 10.35 -13.12
C PRO A 144 11.73 11.44 -12.36
N SER A 145 10.39 11.37 -12.35
CA SER A 145 9.53 12.31 -11.62
C SER A 145 9.42 11.99 -10.13
N LEU A 146 9.93 10.84 -9.66
CA LEU A 146 9.87 10.49 -8.25
C LEU A 146 10.85 11.35 -7.44
N HIS A 147 10.35 11.96 -6.36
CA HIS A 147 11.14 12.82 -5.49
C HIS A 147 12.24 12.02 -4.76
N ALA A 148 13.43 12.60 -4.62
CA ALA A 148 14.62 11.92 -4.08
C ALA A 148 14.44 11.46 -2.61
N ASP A 149 13.65 12.19 -1.83
CA ASP A 149 13.35 11.86 -0.42
C ASP A 149 12.32 10.74 -0.24
N VAL A 150 11.76 10.18 -1.33
CA VAL A 150 10.86 9.02 -1.26
C VAL A 150 11.68 7.75 -1.17
N GLU A 151 11.58 7.08 -0.03
CA GLU A 151 12.18 5.76 0.19
C GLU A 151 11.32 4.67 -0.48
N ILE A 152 11.97 3.65 -1.05
CA ILE A 152 11.27 2.54 -1.68
C ILE A 152 11.84 1.23 -1.17
N MET A 153 10.96 0.34 -0.70
CA MET A 153 11.31 -1.02 -0.31
C MET A 153 10.36 -2.02 -0.97
N HIS A 154 10.73 -3.31 -0.93
CA HIS A 154 9.85 -4.38 -1.39
C HIS A 154 9.68 -5.48 -0.33
N PHE A 155 8.54 -6.18 -0.41
CA PHE A 155 8.28 -7.38 0.36
C PHE A 155 9.40 -8.40 0.16
N SER A 156 9.68 -9.19 1.19
CA SER A 156 10.78 -10.15 1.31
C SER A 156 12.19 -9.56 1.45
N ALA A 157 12.37 -8.23 1.31
CA ALA A 157 13.65 -7.54 1.50
C ALA A 157 13.59 -6.44 2.57
N LEU A 158 12.69 -6.57 3.54
CA LEU A 158 12.46 -5.58 4.59
C LEU A 158 13.40 -5.76 5.79
N ARG A 159 13.78 -7.00 6.08
CA ARG A 159 14.54 -7.38 7.27
C ARG A 159 15.99 -6.84 7.17
N GLY A 160 16.51 -6.33 8.28
CA GLY A 160 17.89 -5.82 8.37
C GLY A 160 18.12 -4.40 7.85
N SER A 161 17.10 -3.73 7.29
CA SER A 161 17.21 -2.32 6.88
C SER A 161 16.64 -1.36 7.92
N ASN A 162 17.38 -0.26 8.15
CA ASN A 162 16.95 0.89 8.95
C ASN A 162 16.56 2.10 8.08
N ALA A 163 16.58 1.97 6.75
CA ALA A 163 16.37 3.11 5.83
C ALA A 163 15.03 3.86 6.05
N ALA A 164 14.03 3.16 6.58
CA ALA A 164 12.68 3.67 6.80
C ALA A 164 12.40 4.18 8.24
N GLU A 165 13.40 4.22 9.13
CA GLU A 165 13.19 4.56 10.55
C GLU A 165 12.59 5.97 10.74
N ASP A 166 13.05 6.93 9.94
CA ASP A 166 12.62 8.33 9.98
C ASP A 166 11.44 8.63 9.06
N CYS A 167 10.96 7.65 8.29
CA CYS A 167 9.81 7.85 7.41
C CYS A 167 8.58 8.17 8.26
N SER A 168 7.87 9.24 7.91
CA SER A 168 6.69 9.71 8.64
C SER A 168 5.37 9.22 8.05
N VAL A 169 5.42 8.75 6.80
CA VAL A 169 4.28 8.20 6.07
C VAL A 169 4.69 6.96 5.28
N ILE A 170 3.80 5.97 5.20
CA ILE A 170 3.96 4.78 4.37
C ILE A 170 2.77 4.58 3.43
N PHE A 171 3.05 4.26 2.17
CA PHE A 171 2.10 3.73 1.20
C PHE A 171 2.43 2.27 0.93
N LEU A 172 1.63 1.37 1.52
CA LEU A 172 1.78 -0.06 1.32
C LEU A 172 0.95 -0.50 0.12
N ALA A 173 1.62 -0.59 -1.03
CA ALA A 173 1.06 -0.88 -2.34
C ALA A 173 0.93 -2.39 -2.58
N GLY A 174 -0.16 -2.95 -2.05
CA GLY A 174 -0.57 -4.33 -2.31
C GLY A 174 -0.46 -5.25 -1.11
N ARG A 175 -0.28 -6.54 -1.36
CA ARG A 175 -0.07 -7.58 -0.35
C ARG A 175 0.88 -8.65 -0.89
N ASN A 176 1.71 -9.23 -0.02
CA ASN A 176 2.57 -10.33 -0.41
C ASN A 176 1.74 -11.63 -0.50
N MET A 177 1.31 -12.00 -1.70
CA MET A 177 0.51 -13.21 -1.90
C MET A 177 1.26 -14.18 -2.82
N PRO A 178 1.96 -15.18 -2.26
CA PRO A 178 2.63 -16.22 -3.05
C PRO A 178 1.58 -17.12 -3.72
N ARG A 179 2.04 -18.00 -4.62
CA ARG A 179 1.16 -19.02 -5.22
C ARG A 179 0.72 -20.03 -4.13
N PRO A 180 -0.55 -20.44 -4.08
CA PRO A 180 -1.01 -21.46 -3.15
C PRO A 180 -0.13 -22.72 -3.11
N SER A 181 0.27 -23.27 -4.26
CA SER A 181 1.19 -24.42 -4.32
C SER A 181 2.51 -24.20 -3.59
N SER A 182 3.07 -22.99 -3.66
CA SER A 182 4.34 -22.68 -3.00
C SER A 182 4.23 -22.62 -1.47
N VAL A 183 3.03 -22.30 -0.95
CA VAL A 183 2.73 -22.37 0.49
C VAL A 183 2.54 -23.83 0.90
N ASP A 184 1.79 -24.58 0.11
CA ASP A 184 1.55 -26.01 0.31
C ASP A 184 2.86 -26.82 0.36
N TYR A 185 3.80 -26.56 -0.56
CA TYR A 185 5.13 -27.18 -0.54
C TYR A 185 5.91 -26.91 0.75
N LYS A 186 5.73 -25.73 1.35
CA LYS A 186 6.37 -25.41 2.64
C LYS A 186 5.72 -26.17 3.78
N ALA A 187 4.39 -26.29 3.77
CA ALA A 187 3.67 -27.07 4.75
C ALA A 187 4.06 -28.55 4.68
N ARG A 188 4.13 -29.13 3.47
CA ARG A 188 4.63 -30.48 3.23
C ARG A 188 6.02 -30.68 3.80
N ALA A 189 6.93 -29.74 3.54
CA ALA A 189 8.29 -29.83 4.06
C ALA A 189 8.34 -29.83 5.60
N MET A 190 7.43 -29.08 6.24
CA MET A 190 7.44 -28.82 7.68
C MET A 190 6.66 -29.85 8.49
N PHE A 191 5.52 -30.32 8.00
CA PHE A 191 4.54 -31.13 8.74
C PHE A 191 4.36 -32.55 8.19
N TRP A 192 5.26 -33.02 7.33
CA TRP A 192 5.16 -34.36 6.73
C TRP A 192 5.08 -35.51 7.74
N ASP A 193 5.70 -35.35 8.91
CA ASP A 193 5.79 -36.36 9.97
C ASP A 193 4.72 -36.19 11.07
N ASP A 194 3.81 -35.23 10.94
CA ASP A 194 2.73 -35.03 11.91
C ASP A 194 1.77 -36.23 11.92
N PRO A 195 1.26 -36.68 13.09
CA PRO A 195 0.31 -37.79 13.14
C PRO A 195 -0.95 -37.60 12.29
N GLU A 196 -1.45 -36.37 12.22
CA GLU A 196 -2.59 -36.00 11.39
C GLU A 196 -2.14 -35.55 10.00
N LEU A 197 -2.75 -36.14 8.96
CA LEU A 197 -2.44 -35.82 7.57
C LEU A 197 -2.77 -34.35 7.25
N LEU A 198 -1.98 -33.74 6.38
CA LEU A 198 -2.26 -32.40 5.85
C LEU A 198 -3.51 -32.43 4.97
N GLN A 199 -4.38 -31.44 5.16
CA GLN A 199 -5.57 -31.27 4.32
C GLN A 199 -5.27 -30.26 3.21
N HIS A 200 -5.11 -30.76 1.99
CA HIS A 200 -4.80 -29.92 0.84
C HIS A 200 -6.08 -29.48 0.12
N ASP A 201 -6.25 -28.17 -0.02
CA ASP A 201 -7.36 -27.61 -0.77
C ASP A 201 -7.28 -27.93 -2.27
N LEU A 202 -8.43 -28.19 -2.90
CA LEU A 202 -8.51 -28.46 -4.35
C LEU A 202 -7.93 -27.32 -5.19
N GLY A 203 -8.04 -26.07 -4.72
CA GLY A 203 -7.46 -24.91 -5.40
C GLY A 203 -5.94 -24.93 -5.52
N VAL A 204 -5.27 -25.77 -4.72
CA VAL A 204 -3.83 -26.01 -4.80
C VAL A 204 -3.55 -27.17 -5.74
N LEU A 205 -4.28 -28.28 -5.58
CA LEU A 205 -4.07 -29.51 -6.35
C LEU A 205 -4.35 -29.33 -7.85
N GLU A 206 -5.33 -28.48 -8.19
CA GLU A 206 -5.69 -28.15 -9.57
C GLU A 206 -4.89 -26.96 -10.14
N GLU A 207 -3.94 -26.39 -9.39
CA GLU A 207 -3.14 -25.26 -9.86
C GLU A 207 -2.24 -25.65 -11.04
N GLY A 208 -2.58 -25.19 -12.24
CA GLY A 208 -1.92 -25.60 -13.48
C GLY A 208 -2.31 -27.00 -13.97
N GLY A 209 -3.31 -27.62 -13.32
CA GLY A 209 -3.88 -28.91 -13.68
C GLY A 209 -5.05 -28.80 -14.67
N VAL A 210 -5.99 -29.74 -14.56
CA VAL A 210 -7.13 -29.87 -15.49
C VAL A 210 -8.11 -28.71 -15.30
N ASN A 211 -8.27 -28.21 -14.06
CA ASN A 211 -9.16 -27.09 -13.76
C ASN A 211 -8.44 -25.94 -13.02
N PRO A 212 -7.63 -25.13 -13.71
CA PRO A 212 -6.83 -24.05 -13.10
C PRO A 212 -7.66 -22.87 -12.56
N HIS A 213 -8.98 -22.92 -12.71
CA HIS A 213 -9.90 -21.91 -12.20
C HIS A 213 -10.39 -22.20 -10.78
N VAL A 214 -10.14 -23.39 -10.24
CA VAL A 214 -10.40 -23.67 -8.82
C VAL A 214 -9.58 -22.70 -7.97
N ARG A 215 -10.18 -22.18 -6.90
CA ARG A 215 -9.56 -21.21 -5.98
C ARG A 215 -9.55 -21.82 -4.59
N LEU A 216 -8.67 -21.29 -3.74
CA LEU A 216 -8.75 -21.52 -2.30
C LEU A 216 -10.15 -21.11 -1.78
N PRO A 217 -10.64 -21.76 -0.71
CA PRO A 217 -11.81 -21.27 0.00
C PRO A 217 -11.56 -19.86 0.52
N ALA A 218 -12.65 -19.14 0.83
CA ALA A 218 -12.57 -17.79 1.34
C ALA A 218 -13.21 -17.71 2.73
N GLU A 219 -12.51 -17.08 3.65
CA GLU A 219 -12.96 -16.83 5.02
C GLU A 219 -13.28 -15.35 5.21
N LEU A 220 -14.37 -15.04 5.90
CA LEU A 220 -14.69 -13.66 6.27
C LEU A 220 -13.77 -13.21 7.41
N ARG A 221 -12.82 -12.33 7.11
CA ARG A 221 -11.93 -11.71 8.11
C ARG A 221 -12.33 -10.28 8.39
N GLY A 222 -12.46 -9.95 9.68
CA GLY A 222 -12.79 -8.60 10.15
C GLY A 222 -11.58 -7.67 10.11
N TYR A 223 -11.82 -6.38 9.86
CA TYR A 223 -10.81 -5.36 10.12
C TYR A 223 -10.74 -5.07 11.62
N THR A 224 -9.54 -4.94 12.16
CA THR A 224 -9.35 -4.36 13.50
C THR A 224 -9.66 -2.87 13.40
N GLN A 225 -10.85 -2.41 13.77
CA GLN A 225 -11.22 -1.00 13.67
C GLN A 225 -10.93 -0.27 14.99
N SER A 226 -10.37 0.95 14.90
CA SER A 226 -10.21 1.82 16.08
C SER A 226 -11.52 2.52 16.43
N ASP A 227 -11.61 3.07 17.64
CA ASP A 227 -12.72 3.95 18.05
C ASP A 227 -12.89 5.21 17.18
N LEU A 228 -11.83 5.67 16.49
CA LEU A 228 -11.91 6.80 15.56
C LEU A 228 -12.63 6.46 14.25
N ASN A 229 -12.92 5.19 13.99
CA ASN A 229 -13.54 4.75 12.75
C ASN A 229 -15.07 4.81 12.88
N PRO A 230 -15.77 5.70 12.15
CA PRO A 230 -17.21 5.88 12.31
C PRO A 230 -18.04 4.78 11.63
N ARG A 231 -17.40 3.82 10.97
CA ARG A 231 -18.08 2.72 10.28
C ARG A 231 -18.40 1.59 11.25
N PRO A 232 -19.52 0.87 11.05
CA PRO A 232 -19.77 -0.37 11.78
C PRO A 232 -18.65 -1.38 11.53
N GLN A 233 -18.51 -2.36 12.43
CA GLN A 233 -17.55 -3.44 12.26
C GLN A 233 -17.71 -4.10 10.89
N SER A 234 -16.61 -4.15 10.15
CA SER A 234 -16.55 -4.54 8.75
C SER A 234 -15.52 -5.64 8.55
N GLY A 235 -15.67 -6.39 7.45
CA GLY A 235 -14.74 -7.45 7.07
C GLY A 235 -14.76 -7.72 5.58
N VAL A 236 -13.89 -8.61 5.13
CA VAL A 236 -13.78 -9.02 3.73
C VAL A 236 -13.49 -10.51 3.64
N TYR A 237 -13.97 -11.14 2.56
CA TYR A 237 -13.63 -12.51 2.24
C TYR A 237 -12.19 -12.59 1.71
N VAL A 238 -11.34 -13.34 2.42
CA VAL A 238 -9.94 -13.52 2.10
C VAL A 238 -9.69 -14.98 1.74
N PRO A 239 -9.02 -15.28 0.61
CA PRO A 239 -8.62 -16.65 0.31
C PRO A 239 -7.69 -17.21 1.40
N CYS A 240 -8.04 -18.36 1.95
CA CYS A 240 -7.36 -19.00 3.06
C CYS A 240 -7.25 -20.52 2.81
N PHE A 241 -6.30 -21.18 3.48
CA PHE A 241 -6.27 -22.63 3.50
C PHE A 241 -7.23 -23.19 4.54
N SER A 242 -7.79 -24.36 4.26
CA SER A 242 -8.66 -25.07 5.22
C SER A 242 -7.86 -25.67 6.37
N ASP A 243 -6.66 -26.18 6.10
CA ASP A 243 -5.76 -26.71 7.13
C ASP A 243 -5.07 -25.55 7.90
N PRO A 244 -5.22 -25.48 9.23
CA PRO A 244 -4.66 -24.40 10.03
C PRO A 244 -3.13 -24.33 9.97
N ARG A 245 -2.44 -25.45 9.75
CA ARG A 245 -0.98 -25.50 9.63
C ARG A 245 -0.51 -24.81 8.35
N ILE A 246 -1.21 -25.06 7.25
CA ILE A 246 -0.91 -24.42 5.95
C ILE A 246 -1.27 -22.93 6.00
N GLU A 247 -2.41 -22.58 6.60
CA GLU A 247 -2.82 -21.19 6.74
C GLU A 247 -1.88 -20.39 7.66
N ALA A 248 -1.31 -20.98 8.72
CA ALA A 248 -0.31 -20.31 9.54
C ALA A 248 0.93 -19.92 8.73
N ILE A 249 1.43 -20.83 7.88
CA ILE A 249 2.53 -20.51 6.95
C ILE A 249 2.11 -19.40 5.97
N HIS A 250 0.88 -19.47 5.45
CA HIS A 250 0.35 -18.45 4.56
C HIS A 250 0.30 -17.07 5.22
N ALA A 251 -0.22 -16.99 6.45
CA ALA A 251 -0.35 -15.78 7.25
C ALA A 251 1.03 -15.18 7.58
N GLN A 252 2.03 -16.03 7.88
CA GLN A 252 3.42 -15.58 8.05
C GLN A 252 4.01 -14.94 6.79
N ILE A 253 3.63 -15.41 5.60
CA ILE A 253 4.14 -14.85 4.35
C ILE A 253 3.38 -13.58 3.96
N ARG A 254 2.10 -13.46 4.31
CA ARG A 254 1.18 -12.45 3.78
C ARG A 254 0.85 -11.34 4.78
N GLU A 255 0.20 -11.68 5.90
CA GLU A 255 -0.19 -10.75 6.95
C GLU A 255 1.02 -10.27 7.74
N ALA A 256 1.85 -11.19 8.22
CA ALA A 256 3.04 -10.85 9.00
C ALA A 256 4.04 -10.01 8.19
N GLU A 257 4.19 -10.27 6.89
CA GLU A 257 5.05 -9.45 6.03
C GLU A 257 4.56 -7.99 5.92
N THR A 258 3.24 -7.77 5.96
CA THR A 258 2.66 -6.42 6.05
C THR A 258 3.01 -5.77 7.38
N MET A 259 2.84 -6.50 8.48
CA MET A 259 3.21 -6.01 9.82
C MET A 259 4.71 -5.70 9.94
N GLN A 260 5.58 -6.51 9.32
CA GLN A 260 7.01 -6.28 9.26
C GLN A 260 7.38 -5.01 8.47
N ALA A 261 6.63 -4.70 7.40
CA ALA A 261 6.77 -3.44 6.65
C ALA A 261 6.39 -2.23 7.51
N LEU A 262 5.26 -2.31 8.22
CA LEU A 262 4.85 -1.25 9.15
C LEU A 262 5.84 -1.08 10.30
N GLY A 263 6.39 -2.18 10.80
CA GLY A 263 7.42 -2.19 11.85
C GLY A 263 8.69 -1.41 11.47
N ARG A 264 8.97 -1.22 10.17
CA ARG A 264 10.12 -0.41 9.72
C ARG A 264 10.03 1.06 10.15
N LEU A 265 8.81 1.58 10.36
CA LEU A 265 8.58 2.94 10.82
C LEU A 265 8.76 3.12 12.33
N ARG A 266 9.07 2.04 13.08
CA ARG A 266 9.28 2.08 14.54
C ARG A 266 8.12 2.74 15.32
N LEU A 267 6.89 2.35 14.96
CA LEU A 267 5.65 3.00 15.40
C LEU A 267 5.44 3.02 16.93
N VAL A 268 6.01 2.07 17.66
CA VAL A 268 5.89 1.99 19.12
C VAL A 268 6.65 3.14 19.81
N HIS A 269 7.85 3.46 19.32
CA HIS A 269 8.73 4.47 19.92
C HIS A 269 8.72 5.80 19.17
N SER A 270 7.82 5.97 18.21
CA SER A 270 7.74 7.20 17.41
C SER A 270 7.35 8.40 18.29
N PRO A 271 8.06 9.53 18.23
CA PRO A 271 7.73 10.71 19.04
C PRO A 271 6.38 11.34 18.65
N TYR A 272 5.92 11.14 17.41
CA TYR A 272 4.65 11.63 16.90
C TYR A 272 3.86 10.51 16.21
N ARG A 273 2.59 10.79 15.90
CA ARG A 273 1.71 9.86 15.17
C ARG A 273 2.06 9.87 13.67
N LYS A 274 2.50 8.73 13.14
CA LYS A 274 2.84 8.55 11.71
C LYS A 274 1.59 8.20 10.89
N ARG A 275 1.66 8.33 9.55
CA ARG A 275 0.53 8.07 8.64
C ARG A 275 0.72 6.78 7.86
N LEU A 276 -0.27 5.89 7.91
CA LEU A 276 -0.22 4.59 7.24
C LEU A 276 -1.35 4.51 6.21
N PHE A 277 -0.98 4.30 4.95
CA PHE A 277 -1.92 4.06 3.86
C PHE A 277 -1.78 2.63 3.35
N LEU A 278 -2.73 1.78 3.73
CA LEU A 278 -2.81 0.39 3.25
C LEU A 278 -3.64 0.36 1.97
N LEU A 279 -2.99 0.16 0.82
CA LEU A 279 -3.62 0.19 -0.50
C LEU A 279 -4.17 -1.18 -0.94
N SER A 280 -4.40 -2.08 0.02
CA SER A 280 -5.05 -3.36 -0.16
C SER A 280 -6.04 -3.63 0.97
N ASN A 281 -7.03 -4.46 0.66
CA ASN A 281 -8.10 -4.83 1.56
C ASN A 281 -7.74 -5.99 2.50
N LEU A 282 -6.49 -6.42 2.57
CA LEU A 282 -6.08 -7.50 3.47
C LEU A 282 -6.18 -7.02 4.93
N PRO A 283 -7.05 -7.60 5.76
CA PRO A 283 -7.05 -7.29 7.19
C PRO A 283 -5.74 -7.74 7.83
N VAL A 284 -5.18 -6.89 8.68
CA VAL A 284 -3.93 -7.11 9.42
C VAL A 284 -4.09 -6.58 10.84
N GLU A 285 -3.20 -6.98 11.73
CA GLU A 285 -3.26 -6.69 13.17
C GLU A 285 -2.83 -5.25 13.51
N VAL A 286 -3.43 -4.26 12.85
CA VAL A 286 -3.31 -2.84 13.19
C VAL A 286 -4.68 -2.19 13.20
N SER A 287 -4.93 -1.33 14.18
CA SER A 287 -6.20 -0.62 14.30
C SER A 287 -6.39 0.37 13.15
N VAL A 288 -7.45 0.16 12.36
CA VAL A 288 -7.83 0.97 11.20
C VAL A 288 -8.72 2.12 11.64
N ASP A 289 -8.19 3.34 11.54
CA ASP A 289 -8.92 4.58 11.83
C ASP A 289 -9.87 4.99 10.71
N ARG A 290 -9.57 4.60 9.47
CA ARG A 290 -10.39 4.97 8.31
C ARG A 290 -10.43 3.89 7.25
N LEU A 291 -11.63 3.36 7.01
CA LEU A 291 -11.91 2.53 5.83
C LEU A 291 -12.46 3.41 4.69
N LEU A 292 -11.87 3.30 3.50
CA LEU A 292 -12.29 4.06 2.33
C LEU A 292 -12.07 3.28 1.03
N ALA A 293 -12.81 3.65 -0.02
CA ALA A 293 -12.57 3.13 -1.36
C ALA A 293 -11.24 3.69 -1.93
N PHE A 294 -10.60 2.96 -2.82
CA PHE A 294 -9.32 3.36 -3.44
C PHE A 294 -9.44 4.71 -4.15
N ASP A 295 -10.51 4.90 -4.92
CA ASP A 295 -10.76 6.16 -5.62
C ASP A 295 -11.10 7.30 -4.66
N ASN A 296 -11.51 6.99 -3.43
CA ASN A 296 -11.69 7.98 -2.38
C ASN A 296 -10.36 8.40 -1.72
N LEU A 297 -9.32 7.56 -1.81
CA LEU A 297 -7.99 7.84 -1.28
C LEU A 297 -7.11 8.53 -2.33
N MET A 298 -7.02 7.94 -3.51
CA MET A 298 -6.12 8.40 -4.57
C MET A 298 -6.70 9.59 -5.34
N PRO A 299 -5.86 10.50 -5.83
CA PRO A 299 -6.32 11.69 -6.54
C PRO A 299 -7.03 11.35 -7.87
N ASP A 300 -8.05 12.12 -8.20
CA ASP A 300 -8.68 12.15 -9.51
C ASP A 300 -7.90 13.02 -10.51
N ARG A 301 -8.39 13.15 -11.75
CA ARG A 301 -7.66 13.86 -12.81
C ARG A 301 -7.41 15.33 -12.48
N LEU A 302 -8.36 16.07 -11.92
CA LEU A 302 -8.14 17.50 -11.61
C LEU A 302 -7.29 17.66 -10.35
N GLU A 303 -7.42 16.75 -9.39
CA GLU A 303 -6.56 16.75 -8.20
C GLU A 303 -5.09 16.50 -8.56
N MET A 304 -4.83 15.62 -9.54
CA MET A 304 -3.49 15.40 -10.09
C MET A 304 -2.92 16.67 -10.75
N GLU A 305 -3.74 17.37 -11.53
CA GLU A 305 -3.34 18.63 -12.15
C GLU A 305 -3.07 19.71 -11.11
N LEU A 306 -3.90 19.79 -10.07
CA LEU A 306 -3.69 20.68 -8.93
C LEU A 306 -2.36 20.38 -8.23
N LEU A 307 -1.99 19.10 -8.03
CA LEU A 307 -0.71 18.72 -7.42
C LEU A 307 0.50 19.08 -8.28
N ARG A 308 0.40 18.90 -9.60
CA ARG A 308 1.50 19.15 -10.55
C ARG A 308 1.73 20.62 -10.85
N LYS A 309 0.64 21.36 -11.07
CA LYS A 309 0.68 22.77 -11.52
C LYS A 309 0.48 23.75 -10.35
N GLY A 310 0.00 23.28 -9.20
CA GLY A 310 -0.30 24.12 -8.05
C GLY A 310 -1.61 24.91 -8.18
N HIS A 311 -2.37 24.73 -9.26
CA HIS A 311 -3.66 25.42 -9.44
C HIS A 311 -4.60 24.69 -10.41
N VAL A 312 -5.89 24.94 -10.30
CA VAL A 312 -6.90 24.43 -11.25
C VAL A 312 -8.16 25.31 -11.30
N PRO A 313 -8.73 25.56 -12.49
CA PRO A 313 -10.03 26.23 -12.60
C PRO A 313 -11.17 25.37 -12.04
N LEU A 314 -12.13 26.00 -11.35
CA LEU A 314 -13.31 25.34 -10.77
C LEU A 314 -14.62 25.66 -11.50
N THR A 315 -14.56 26.28 -12.68
CA THR A 315 -15.75 26.58 -13.51
C THR A 315 -15.60 25.98 -14.91
N PRO A 316 -16.69 25.57 -15.60
CA PRO A 316 -16.61 24.96 -16.92
C PRO A 316 -15.91 25.86 -17.96
N VAL A 317 -16.30 27.13 -18.04
CA VAL A 317 -15.65 28.13 -18.91
C VAL A 317 -14.21 28.37 -18.47
N GLY A 318 -13.96 28.32 -17.15
CA GLY A 318 -12.63 28.32 -16.55
C GLY A 318 -11.70 27.27 -17.13
N LEU A 319 -12.15 26.02 -17.10
CA LEU A 319 -11.39 24.90 -17.62
C LEU A 319 -11.18 24.99 -19.13
N MET A 320 -12.21 25.36 -19.89
CA MET A 320 -12.06 25.49 -21.34
C MET A 320 -11.04 26.55 -21.72
N LYS A 321 -11.00 27.67 -20.99
CA LYS A 321 -10.09 28.77 -21.29
C LYS A 321 -8.68 28.51 -20.79
N MET A 322 -8.53 28.15 -19.52
CA MET A 322 -7.20 28.02 -18.92
C MET A 322 -6.56 26.63 -19.11
N ARG A 323 -7.38 25.60 -19.36
CA ARG A 323 -6.94 24.20 -19.52
C ARG A 323 -7.60 23.51 -20.73
N PRO A 324 -7.47 24.08 -21.94
CA PRO A 324 -8.01 23.48 -23.17
C PRO A 324 -7.37 22.12 -23.49
N ASP A 325 -6.20 21.81 -22.91
CA ASP A 325 -5.55 20.51 -22.95
C ASP A 325 -6.32 19.41 -22.19
N LEU A 326 -7.15 19.79 -21.21
CA LEU A 326 -7.97 18.85 -20.43
C LEU A 326 -9.35 18.61 -21.06
N VAL A 327 -9.95 19.67 -21.63
CA VAL A 327 -11.33 19.66 -22.11
C VAL A 327 -11.49 20.50 -23.37
N THR A 328 -12.24 19.99 -24.35
CA THR A 328 -12.50 20.67 -25.63
C THR A 328 -13.91 21.22 -25.76
N SER A 329 -14.80 20.90 -24.81
CA SER A 329 -16.20 21.35 -24.80
C SER A 329 -16.71 21.64 -23.39
N GLU A 330 -17.75 22.47 -23.29
CA GLU A 330 -18.35 22.87 -22.02
C GLU A 330 -18.97 21.66 -21.29
N GLU A 331 -19.63 20.77 -22.03
CA GLU A 331 -20.22 19.55 -21.46
C GLU A 331 -19.16 18.59 -20.90
N GLN A 332 -18.00 18.50 -21.54
CA GLN A 332 -16.87 17.74 -21.00
C GLN A 332 -16.33 18.39 -19.72
N ALA A 333 -16.23 19.73 -19.69
CA ALA A 333 -15.80 20.47 -18.51
C ALA A 333 -16.76 20.30 -17.32
N LYS A 334 -18.08 20.39 -17.57
CA LYS A 334 -19.11 20.11 -16.55
C LYS A 334 -18.97 18.69 -16.00
N LYS A 335 -18.88 17.67 -16.86
CA LYS A 335 -18.72 16.27 -16.43
C LYS A 335 -17.43 16.04 -15.66
N LEU A 336 -16.33 16.70 -16.04
CA LEU A 336 -15.04 16.57 -15.37
C LEU A 336 -15.10 17.18 -13.95
N LEU A 337 -15.67 18.37 -13.80
CA LEU A 337 -15.87 19.00 -12.49
C LEU A 337 -16.82 18.21 -11.60
N GLN A 338 -17.90 17.67 -12.17
CA GLN A 338 -18.90 16.90 -11.43
C GLN A 338 -18.36 15.57 -10.89
N ARG A 339 -17.39 14.97 -11.59
CA ARG A 339 -16.69 13.75 -11.16
C ARG A 339 -15.54 14.03 -10.22
N SER A 340 -15.01 15.24 -10.22
CA SER A 340 -13.86 15.59 -9.42
C SER A 340 -14.26 16.05 -8.02
N ARG A 341 -13.44 15.67 -7.05
CA ARG A 341 -13.61 16.09 -5.65
C ARG A 341 -12.78 17.31 -5.32
N VAL A 342 -12.09 17.91 -6.30
CA VAL A 342 -11.29 19.12 -6.12
C VAL A 342 -12.11 20.33 -5.63
N SER A 343 -13.44 20.29 -5.82
CA SER A 343 -14.39 21.27 -5.28
C SER A 343 -14.80 21.00 -3.82
N GLN A 344 -14.55 19.79 -3.31
CA GLN A 344 -14.88 19.31 -1.97
C GLN A 344 -13.59 18.96 -1.21
N LEU A 345 -13.04 19.95 -0.52
CA LEU A 345 -11.62 19.95 -0.15
C LEU A 345 -11.25 18.98 0.99
N ASP A 346 -12.23 18.49 1.75
CA ASP A 346 -12.07 17.42 2.75
C ASP A 346 -11.68 16.06 2.12
N ASN A 347 -11.75 15.94 0.79
CA ASN A 347 -11.57 14.68 0.08
C ASN A 347 -10.14 14.38 -0.39
N LEU A 348 -9.19 15.31 -0.25
CA LEU A 348 -7.76 15.08 -0.57
C LEU A 348 -7.04 14.24 0.50
N LYS A 349 -7.66 13.13 0.90
CA LYS A 349 -7.34 12.33 2.09
C LYS A 349 -5.94 11.71 2.08
N ALA A 350 -5.34 11.58 0.91
CA ALA A 350 -3.97 11.09 0.77
C ALA A 350 -2.89 12.18 0.97
N LEU A 351 -3.23 13.47 1.01
CA LEU A 351 -2.25 14.55 1.19
C LEU A 351 -1.94 14.84 2.67
N PRO A 352 -0.80 15.48 3.00
CA PRO A 352 -0.54 16.01 4.34
C PRO A 352 -1.68 16.94 4.79
N ASP A 353 -2.10 16.83 6.05
CA ASP A 353 -3.25 17.60 6.56
C ASP A 353 -3.01 19.10 6.45
N LEU A 354 -1.83 19.58 6.84
CA LEU A 354 -1.46 21.00 6.73
C LEU A 354 -1.42 21.51 5.29
N ARG A 355 -1.02 20.67 4.33
CA ARG A 355 -1.04 21.01 2.90
C ARG A 355 -2.47 21.19 2.38
N ARG A 356 -3.50 20.62 3.02
CA ARG A 356 -4.89 20.92 2.66
C ARG A 356 -5.31 22.33 3.08
N PHE A 357 -4.77 22.83 4.19
CA PHE A 357 -5.02 24.20 4.66
C PHE A 357 -4.29 25.26 3.82
N SER A 358 -3.40 24.83 2.91
CA SER A 358 -2.71 25.69 1.94
C SER A 358 -3.51 25.95 0.67
N LEU A 359 -4.76 25.49 0.61
CA LEU A 359 -5.63 25.61 -0.56
C LEU A 359 -6.48 26.89 -0.46
N PHE A 360 -6.41 27.72 -1.49
CA PHE A 360 -7.16 28.99 -1.57
C PHE A 360 -7.95 29.06 -2.86
N ALA A 361 -9.21 29.43 -2.75
CA ALA A 361 -10.05 29.73 -3.89
C ALA A 361 -10.12 31.23 -4.13
N VAL A 362 -9.80 31.64 -5.34
CA VAL A 362 -9.97 33.00 -5.85
C VAL A 362 -11.26 33.04 -6.67
N GLU A 363 -12.20 33.87 -6.26
CA GLU A 363 -13.45 34.15 -6.93
C GLU A 363 -13.36 35.52 -7.60
N PHE A 364 -13.65 35.58 -8.90
CA PHE A 364 -13.41 36.78 -9.71
C PHE A 364 -14.38 36.89 -10.90
N GLU A 365 -14.56 38.10 -11.41
CA GLU A 365 -15.24 38.37 -12.65
C GLU A 365 -14.25 38.64 -13.78
N ALA A 366 -14.51 38.08 -14.96
CA ALA A 366 -13.70 38.33 -16.14
C ALA A 366 -14.56 38.34 -17.40
N LYS A 367 -14.13 39.13 -18.40
CA LYS A 367 -14.81 39.22 -19.69
C LYS A 367 -14.33 38.12 -20.63
N ASN A 368 -15.27 37.36 -21.19
CA ASN A 368 -14.99 36.35 -22.21
C ASN A 368 -16.04 36.41 -23.32
N ALA A 369 -15.59 36.46 -24.59
CA ALA A 369 -16.46 36.59 -25.76
C ALA A 369 -17.54 37.70 -25.61
N GLY A 370 -17.18 38.84 -25.00
CA GLY A 370 -18.08 39.97 -24.81
C GLY A 370 -18.97 39.94 -23.56
N ARG A 371 -18.99 38.84 -22.79
CA ARG A 371 -19.80 38.70 -21.56
C ARG A 371 -18.91 38.66 -20.32
N THR A 372 -19.30 39.37 -19.26
CA THR A 372 -18.69 39.23 -17.93
C THR A 372 -19.34 38.07 -17.21
N THR A 373 -18.52 37.16 -16.68
CA THR A 373 -18.97 35.98 -15.94
C THR A 373 -18.16 35.77 -14.68
N HIS A 374 -18.80 35.20 -13.67
CA HIS A 374 -18.16 34.86 -12.41
C HIS A 374 -17.40 33.53 -12.52
N HIS A 375 -16.16 33.53 -12.06
CA HIS A 375 -15.24 32.40 -12.09
C HIS A 375 -14.67 32.11 -10.72
N LYS A 376 -14.24 30.86 -10.55
CA LYS A 376 -13.59 30.37 -9.34
C LYS A 376 -12.37 29.55 -9.75
N HIS A 377 -11.25 29.77 -9.09
CA HIS A 377 -9.99 29.09 -9.36
C HIS A 377 -9.30 28.72 -8.06
N LEU A 378 -8.81 27.48 -7.99
CA LEU A 378 -8.18 26.92 -6.80
C LEU A 378 -6.66 26.98 -6.95
N PHE A 379 -5.97 27.37 -5.89
CA PHE A 379 -4.51 27.45 -5.81
C PHE A 379 -3.99 26.73 -4.57
N ILE A 380 -2.82 26.11 -4.71
CA ILE A 380 -1.96 25.68 -3.60
C ILE A 380 -0.95 26.80 -3.33
N VAL A 381 -0.76 27.20 -2.07
CA VAL A 381 0.36 28.06 -1.69
C VAL A 381 1.69 27.36 -2.01
N PRO A 382 2.54 27.93 -2.88
CA PRO A 382 3.81 27.32 -3.26
C PRO A 382 4.82 27.38 -2.12
N GLY A 383 5.74 26.41 -2.10
CA GLY A 383 6.88 26.40 -1.17
C GLY A 383 6.51 26.16 0.29
N GLN A 384 5.26 25.80 0.61
CA GLN A 384 4.92 25.39 1.96
C GLN A 384 5.63 24.10 2.35
N ARG A 385 6.32 24.15 3.49
CA ARG A 385 6.93 23.01 4.15
C ARG A 385 6.42 22.90 5.59
N GLY A 386 6.26 21.68 6.05
CA GLY A 386 6.00 21.35 7.44
C GLY A 386 7.31 21.18 8.19
N GLU A 387 7.41 21.80 9.36
CA GLU A 387 8.52 21.63 10.28
C GLU A 387 7.96 21.18 11.63
N ARG A 388 8.55 20.13 12.20
CA ARG A 388 8.20 19.64 13.54
C ARG A 388 9.00 20.41 14.57
N GLN A 389 8.36 20.84 15.65
CA GLN A 389 9.09 21.49 16.73
C GLN A 389 9.97 20.48 17.48
N GLY A 390 11.20 20.87 17.80
CA GLY A 390 12.17 19.96 18.44
C GLY A 390 11.78 19.56 19.87
N ASP A 391 11.18 20.48 20.62
CA ASP A 391 10.67 20.29 21.98
C ASP A 391 9.25 19.70 22.03
N ALA A 392 8.51 19.77 20.92
CA ALA A 392 7.16 19.23 20.77
C ALA A 392 6.97 18.59 19.36
N PRO A 393 7.53 17.40 19.10
CA PRO A 393 7.58 16.79 17.76
C PRO A 393 6.20 16.38 17.20
N GLU A 394 5.18 16.29 18.05
CA GLU A 394 3.78 16.17 17.66
C GLU A 394 3.22 17.44 16.99
N VAL A 395 3.82 18.60 17.25
CA VAL A 395 3.42 19.88 16.68
C VAL A 395 4.12 20.05 15.33
N LEU A 396 3.32 19.97 14.26
CA LEU A 396 3.74 20.27 12.90
C LEU A 396 3.27 21.68 12.55
N ILE A 397 4.20 22.53 12.11
CA ILE A 397 3.92 23.93 11.74
C ILE A 397 4.27 24.11 10.27
N SER A 398 3.45 24.88 9.55
CA SER A 398 3.81 25.35 8.22
C SER A 398 3.57 26.84 8.13
N VAL A 399 4.60 27.59 7.71
CA VAL A 399 4.53 29.03 7.48
C VAL A 399 4.79 29.27 6.00
N GLY A 400 3.93 30.05 5.36
CA GLY A 400 4.07 30.40 3.95
C GLY A 400 3.56 31.81 3.69
N LYS A 401 4.12 32.46 2.67
CA LYS A 401 3.63 33.75 2.16
C LYS A 401 2.56 33.49 1.11
N LEU A 402 1.42 34.17 1.21
CA LEU A 402 0.34 34.08 0.22
C LEU A 402 0.72 34.90 -1.03
N PRO A 403 0.96 34.28 -2.20
CA PRO A 403 1.43 34.99 -3.39
C PRO A 403 0.25 35.50 -4.22
N VAL A 404 -0.62 36.31 -3.61
CA VAL A 404 -1.85 36.80 -4.25
C VAL A 404 -1.55 37.49 -5.58
N LYS A 405 -0.52 38.33 -5.63
CA LYS A 405 -0.13 39.05 -6.84
C LYS A 405 0.21 38.08 -7.98
N ASP A 406 0.99 37.05 -7.70
CA ASP A 406 1.43 36.07 -8.70
C ASP A 406 0.24 35.25 -9.22
N TRP A 407 -0.72 34.92 -8.35
CA TRP A 407 -1.96 34.26 -8.76
C TRP A 407 -2.81 35.13 -9.68
N LEU A 408 -2.92 36.43 -9.40
CA LEU A 408 -3.66 37.35 -10.27
C LEU A 408 -2.96 37.52 -11.62
N GLU A 409 -1.63 37.69 -11.63
CA GLU A 409 -0.86 37.76 -12.88
C GLU A 409 -1.04 36.48 -13.72
N LEU A 410 -1.10 35.31 -13.09
CA LEU A 410 -1.37 34.04 -13.78
C LEU A 410 -2.79 33.99 -14.37
N LEU A 411 -3.81 34.48 -13.64
CA LEU A 411 -5.16 34.53 -14.19
C LEU A 411 -5.24 35.50 -15.37
N GLU A 412 -4.59 36.66 -15.28
CA GLU A 412 -4.60 37.68 -16.33
C GLU A 412 -3.85 37.21 -17.58
N ARG A 413 -2.64 36.66 -17.43
CA ARG A 413 -1.75 36.29 -18.54
C ARG A 413 -1.95 34.87 -19.06
N GLY A 414 -2.39 33.95 -18.20
CA GLY A 414 -2.50 32.52 -18.52
C GLY A 414 -1.21 31.73 -18.29
N ASP A 415 -1.27 30.41 -18.51
CA ASP A 415 -0.09 29.53 -18.53
C ASP A 415 0.68 29.80 -19.84
N GLU A 416 1.97 30.08 -19.74
CA GLU A 416 2.85 30.37 -20.90
C GLU A 416 2.90 29.22 -21.91
N GLN A 417 2.65 27.99 -21.47
CA GLN A 417 2.62 26.81 -22.33
C GLN A 417 1.29 26.64 -23.08
N ILE A 418 0.28 27.44 -22.73
CA ILE A 418 -1.08 27.35 -23.28
C ILE A 418 -1.47 28.72 -23.83
N GLU A 419 -1.27 28.87 -25.15
CA GLU A 419 -1.59 30.11 -25.85
C GLU A 419 -3.06 30.52 -25.65
N GLY A 420 -3.28 31.79 -25.28
CA GLY A 420 -4.62 32.36 -25.09
C GLY A 420 -5.34 31.94 -23.80
N SER A 421 -4.64 31.29 -22.86
CA SER A 421 -5.24 30.83 -21.59
C SER A 421 -5.56 31.95 -20.59
N GLY A 422 -5.05 33.16 -20.79
CA GLY A 422 -5.25 34.31 -19.89
C GLY A 422 -6.61 35.01 -20.02
N TRP A 423 -7.10 35.57 -18.92
CA TRP A 423 -8.34 36.34 -18.86
C TRP A 423 -8.21 37.79 -19.33
N GLY A 424 -7.00 38.33 -19.40
CA GLY A 424 -6.75 39.74 -19.64
C GLY A 424 -6.98 40.54 -18.36
N SER A 425 -8.18 41.09 -18.16
CA SER A 425 -8.54 41.83 -16.94
C SER A 425 -9.38 40.95 -16.02
N VAL A 426 -9.00 40.92 -14.74
CA VAL A 426 -9.68 40.14 -13.70
C VAL A 426 -10.10 41.05 -12.56
N GLU A 427 -11.38 41.05 -12.20
CA GLU A 427 -11.90 41.77 -11.03
C GLU A 427 -12.12 40.79 -9.88
N VAL A 428 -11.27 40.85 -8.86
CA VAL A 428 -11.32 39.91 -7.72
C VAL A 428 -12.49 40.25 -6.82
N CYS A 429 -13.39 39.29 -6.63
CA CYS A 429 -14.48 39.41 -5.67
C CYS A 429 -14.02 38.98 -4.28
N HIS A 430 -13.46 37.77 -4.18
CA HIS A 430 -13.05 37.16 -2.90
C HIS A 430 -11.84 36.24 -3.05
N ILE A 431 -11.03 36.17 -1.99
CA ILE A 431 -10.01 35.13 -1.81
C ILE A 431 -10.32 34.44 -0.48
N ARG A 432 -10.56 33.14 -0.52
CA ARG A 432 -10.95 32.37 0.67
C ARG A 432 -10.07 31.15 0.85
N ALA A 433 -9.58 30.95 2.07
CA ALA A 433 -9.04 29.66 2.47
C ALA A 433 -10.15 28.61 2.37
N THR A 434 -9.79 27.43 1.89
CA THR A 434 -10.77 26.39 1.56
C THR A 434 -10.88 25.29 2.61
N GLY A 435 -9.92 25.22 3.54
CA GLY A 435 -10.05 24.44 4.77
C GLY A 435 -11.00 25.15 5.71
N ASN A 436 -12.28 24.79 5.69
CA ASN A 436 -13.23 25.33 6.64
C ASN A 436 -12.90 24.77 8.03
N VAL A 437 -12.69 25.71 8.96
CA VAL A 437 -12.86 25.52 10.39
C VAL A 437 -14.36 25.26 10.63
N GLN A 438 -14.80 24.02 10.42
CA GLN A 438 -15.85 23.45 11.24
C GLN A 438 -15.13 22.55 12.24
N GLY A 439 -15.25 22.92 13.51
CA GLY A 439 -14.70 22.13 14.60
C GLY A 439 -15.09 20.67 14.42
N SER A 440 -14.12 19.79 14.63
CA SER A 440 -14.46 18.51 15.24
C SER A 440 -15.10 18.86 16.57
N ASP A 441 -16.42 18.99 16.57
CA ASP A 441 -17.19 18.62 17.74
C ASP A 441 -16.84 17.17 18.05
N GLN A 442 -16.15 17.02 19.18
CA GLN A 442 -15.96 15.81 20.00
C GLN A 442 -14.92 14.79 19.53
#